data_AF-A0A919PL41-F1
#
_entry.id   AF-A0A919PL41-F1
#
_cell.length_a   1.000
_cell.length_b   1.000
_cell.length_c   1.000
_cell.angle_alpha   90.00
_cell.angle_beta   90.00
_cell.angle_gamma   90.00
#
_symmetry.space_group_name_H-M   'P 1'
#
loop_
_entity.id
_entity.type
_entity.pdbx_description
1 polymer ?
#
loop_
_entity_poly.entity_id
_entity_poly.type
_entity_poly.pdbx_seq_one_letter_code
_entity_poly.pdbx_strand_id
1 'polypeptide(L)'
;MDLTAGYTDGWRRQPSPLGGGATSGQWSVIAALWLLAEWTRDATPGWRSEIVTGTTAERTTEPWPRPPAAVGDFDIPADGATVLLSLLQPGPNRPYEPNRPPAEATAEVLALLADRIPVTDPRGTALLAHLAEQLTGPYVDLLRVSTGDDLQLIQRDSSGRTLRLTVADAPVTEPPPVIAADGADAALRTRLACLITLLSAHLWVNNNNPVTFRVWLGPRGDANPLTAAADWWTRTREEEPDEPPQLRPVTVEDLDAGLYTIVRGSLLELFDGSWSGVEEWPHVPPGHLTRHLYRDLLDLLLTRVGGAPDLLCTGYLPVTEIEDDEDDFYGTVVFVGSADVAVLDLDLTC
;
A
#
# COMPACT_ATOMS: atom_id res chain seq x y z
N MET A 1 -3.23 23.88 2.13
CA MET A 1 -2.82 22.87 3.13
C MET A 1 -3.49 21.63 2.68
N ASP A 2 -2.68 20.66 2.30
CA ASP A 2 -3.13 19.59 1.45
C ASP A 2 -2.94 18.30 2.23
N LEU A 3 -4.06 17.63 2.51
CA LEU A 3 -4.09 16.32 3.17
C LEU A 3 -3.95 15.23 2.12
N THR A 4 -3.09 14.25 2.40
CA THR A 4 -2.99 12.99 1.69
C THR A 4 -3.11 11.84 2.68
N ALA A 5 -3.93 10.85 2.36
CA ALA A 5 -4.13 9.62 3.11
C ALA A 5 -4.09 8.41 2.18
N GLY A 6 -4.28 7.20 2.72
CA GLY A 6 -4.45 5.99 1.93
C GLY A 6 -5.78 5.95 1.19
N TYR A 7 -5.87 5.08 0.19
CA TYR A 7 -7.13 4.77 -0.50
C TYR A 7 -7.99 3.74 0.27
N THR A 8 -7.38 3.04 1.21
CA THR A 8 -8.00 2.02 2.07
C THR A 8 -8.55 2.60 3.37
N ASP A 9 -9.15 1.75 4.20
CA ASP A 9 -9.93 2.11 5.39
C ASP A 9 -9.22 3.13 6.30
N GLY A 10 -9.85 4.30 6.47
CA GLY A 10 -9.44 5.39 7.33
C GLY A 10 -10.55 6.45 7.40
N TRP A 11 -10.57 7.27 8.46
CA TRP A 11 -11.60 8.31 8.70
C TRP A 11 -11.64 9.39 7.61
N ARG A 12 -10.53 9.62 6.89
CA ARG A 12 -10.42 10.55 5.75
C ARG A 12 -9.69 9.90 4.57
N ARG A 13 -10.34 8.95 3.88
CA ARG A 13 -9.77 8.25 2.72
C ARG A 13 -9.46 9.23 1.58
N GLN A 14 -8.38 8.93 0.86
CA GLN A 14 -8.10 9.62 -0.40
C GLN A 14 -9.23 9.35 -1.40
N PRO A 15 -9.77 10.39 -2.09
CA PRO A 15 -10.78 10.19 -3.12
C PRO A 15 -10.31 9.21 -4.20
N SER A 16 -11.20 8.29 -4.61
CA SER A 16 -10.94 7.33 -5.67
C SER A 16 -10.77 8.05 -7.03
N PRO A 17 -9.60 7.97 -7.68
CA PRO A 17 -9.43 8.43 -9.07
C PRO A 17 -10.22 7.65 -10.11
N LEU A 18 -10.56 6.39 -9.83
CA LEU A 18 -11.13 5.48 -10.82
C LEU A 18 -12.67 5.63 -10.93
N GLY A 19 -13.28 6.59 -10.23
CA GLY A 19 -14.73 6.85 -10.29
C GLY A 19 -15.63 5.71 -9.78
N GLY A 20 -15.04 4.57 -9.40
CA GLY A 20 -15.70 3.36 -8.86
C GLY A 20 -15.07 2.91 -7.54
N GLY A 21 -15.86 2.18 -6.74
CA GLY A 21 -15.48 1.68 -5.41
C GLY A 21 -14.67 0.40 -5.47
N ALA A 22 -13.40 0.50 -5.85
CA ALA A 22 -12.44 -0.60 -5.65
C ALA A 22 -12.41 -1.00 -4.17
N THR A 23 -12.34 -2.30 -3.89
CA THR A 23 -12.26 -2.82 -2.52
C THR A 23 -10.89 -2.53 -1.91
N SER A 24 -10.74 -2.68 -0.59
CA SER A 24 -9.45 -2.46 0.08
C SER A 24 -8.34 -3.34 -0.51
N GLY A 25 -8.64 -4.61 -0.84
CA GLY A 25 -7.69 -5.51 -1.49
C GLY A 25 -7.34 -5.08 -2.94
N GLN A 26 -8.31 -4.57 -3.70
CA GLN A 26 -8.06 -4.05 -5.04
C GLN A 26 -7.20 -2.78 -5.01
N TRP A 27 -7.37 -1.93 -3.99
CA TRP A 27 -6.51 -0.76 -3.80
C TRP A 27 -5.07 -1.11 -3.50
N SER A 28 -4.80 -2.21 -2.78
CA SER A 28 -3.43 -2.72 -2.59
C SER A 28 -2.79 -3.10 -3.93
N VAL A 29 -3.54 -3.79 -4.81
CA VAL A 29 -3.07 -4.13 -6.18
C VAL A 29 -2.79 -2.86 -7.00
N ILE A 30 -3.73 -1.89 -7.00
CA ILE A 30 -3.59 -0.64 -7.74
C ILE A 30 -2.39 0.18 -7.23
N ALA A 31 -2.26 0.34 -5.91
CA ALA A 31 -1.18 1.08 -5.30
C ALA A 31 0.19 0.44 -5.57
N ALA A 32 0.28 -0.89 -5.51
CA ALA A 32 1.50 -1.61 -5.84
C ALA A 32 1.90 -1.42 -7.31
N LEU A 33 0.94 -1.49 -8.23
CA LEU A 33 1.22 -1.29 -9.64
C LEU A 33 1.69 0.15 -9.95
N TRP A 34 1.04 1.16 -9.36
CA TRP A 34 1.41 2.56 -9.56
C TRP A 34 2.77 2.91 -8.95
N LEU A 35 3.09 2.38 -7.77
CA LEU A 35 4.43 2.51 -7.19
C LEU A 35 5.49 1.79 -8.01
N LEU A 36 5.16 0.62 -8.55
CA LEU A 36 6.08 -0.11 -9.41
C LEU A 36 6.39 0.67 -10.67
N ALA A 37 5.40 1.30 -11.31
CA ALA A 37 5.60 2.16 -12.47
C ALA A 37 6.51 3.36 -12.14
N GLU A 38 6.33 3.96 -10.96
CA GLU A 38 7.17 5.07 -10.49
C GLU A 38 8.61 4.62 -10.18
N TRP A 39 8.80 3.49 -9.51
CA TRP A 39 10.13 2.96 -9.16
C TRP A 39 10.89 2.39 -10.36
N THR A 40 10.18 1.97 -11.41
CA THR A 40 10.76 1.42 -12.65
C THR A 40 10.67 2.39 -13.83
N ARG A 41 10.46 3.68 -13.55
CA ARG A 41 10.23 4.71 -14.57
C ARG A 41 11.36 4.81 -15.61
N ASP A 42 12.60 4.60 -15.16
CA ASP A 42 13.81 4.68 -15.99
C ASP A 42 14.25 3.33 -16.58
N ALA A 43 13.45 2.26 -16.40
CA ALA A 43 13.76 0.94 -16.96
C ALA A 43 13.66 0.93 -18.50
N THR A 44 14.46 0.08 -19.15
CA THR A 44 14.43 -0.11 -20.62
C THR A 44 14.54 -1.60 -20.95
N PRO A 45 13.64 -2.19 -21.77
CA PRO A 45 12.44 -1.55 -22.34
C PRO A 45 11.44 -1.10 -21.26
N GLY A 46 10.53 -0.19 -21.61
CA GLY A 46 9.49 0.26 -20.69
C GLY A 46 8.26 -0.66 -20.72
N TRP A 47 7.27 -0.34 -19.89
CA TRP A 47 6.01 -1.08 -19.83
C TRP A 47 4.83 -0.16 -19.49
N ARG A 48 3.62 -0.59 -19.83
CA ARG A 48 2.40 0.13 -19.49
C ARG A 48 1.40 -0.80 -18.84
N SER A 49 0.45 -0.21 -18.14
CA SER A 49 -0.63 -0.98 -17.55
C SER A 49 -1.97 -0.26 -17.57
N GLU A 50 -3.03 -1.07 -17.60
CA GLU A 50 -4.41 -0.62 -17.50
C GLU A 50 -5.10 -1.44 -16.40
N ILE A 51 -5.79 -0.75 -15.49
CA ILE A 51 -6.67 -1.38 -14.51
C ILE A 51 -8.11 -0.99 -14.80
N VAL A 52 -8.98 -1.99 -14.87
CA VAL A 52 -10.43 -1.78 -14.90
C VAL A 52 -11.10 -2.58 -13.80
N THR A 53 -11.98 -1.95 -13.04
CA THR A 53 -12.77 -2.60 -12.00
C THR A 53 -14.19 -2.86 -12.47
N GLY A 54 -14.83 -3.88 -11.90
CA GLY A 54 -16.18 -4.27 -12.26
C GLY A 54 -16.84 -5.18 -11.23
N THR A 55 -17.93 -5.80 -11.65
CA THR A 55 -18.69 -6.76 -10.83
C THR A 55 -19.17 -7.92 -11.69
N THR A 56 -19.23 -9.10 -11.09
CA THR A 56 -19.83 -10.31 -11.63
C THR A 56 -20.49 -11.11 -10.50
N ALA A 57 -21.04 -12.30 -10.79
CA ALA A 57 -21.61 -13.16 -9.77
C ALA A 57 -20.54 -13.61 -8.73
N GLU A 58 -21.01 -13.79 -7.49
CA GLU A 58 -20.20 -14.28 -6.39
C GLU A 58 -19.56 -15.64 -6.69
N ARG A 59 -18.35 -15.84 -6.13
CA ARG A 59 -17.52 -17.04 -6.31
C ARG A 59 -18.24 -18.36 -6.00
N THR A 60 -19.10 -18.36 -4.99
CA THR A 60 -19.88 -19.53 -4.55
C THR A 60 -21.12 -19.80 -5.40
N THR A 61 -21.62 -18.78 -6.08
CA THR A 61 -22.81 -18.87 -6.95
C THR A 61 -22.41 -19.30 -8.36
N GLU A 62 -21.28 -18.80 -8.86
CA GLU A 62 -20.77 -19.12 -10.18
C GLU A 62 -19.26 -19.46 -10.11
N PRO A 63 -18.89 -20.70 -9.73
CA PRO A 63 -17.50 -21.11 -9.70
C PRO A 63 -16.90 -21.15 -11.12
N TRP A 64 -15.58 -20.95 -11.23
CA TRP A 64 -14.86 -20.97 -12.51
C TRP A 64 -13.94 -22.19 -12.66
N PRO A 65 -14.48 -23.44 -12.76
CA PRO A 65 -13.65 -24.62 -13.02
C PRO A 65 -12.99 -24.60 -14.40
N ARG A 66 -13.55 -23.80 -15.29
CA ARG A 66 -13.05 -23.46 -16.62
C ARG A 66 -13.28 -21.96 -16.82
N PRO A 67 -12.56 -21.31 -17.75
CA PRO A 67 -12.81 -19.91 -18.04
C PRO A 67 -14.30 -19.68 -18.38
N PRO A 68 -14.96 -18.69 -17.77
CA PRO A 68 -16.30 -18.28 -18.18
C PRO A 68 -16.24 -17.64 -19.57
N ALA A 69 -17.38 -17.54 -20.25
CA ALA A 69 -17.46 -16.84 -21.55
C ALA A 69 -17.33 -15.32 -21.41
N ALA A 70 -17.69 -14.78 -20.25
CA ALA A 70 -17.57 -13.37 -19.90
C ALA A 70 -17.35 -13.20 -18.40
N VAL A 71 -16.74 -12.10 -17.99
CA VAL A 71 -16.59 -11.68 -16.59
C VAL A 71 -17.10 -10.24 -16.47
N GLY A 72 -18.27 -10.06 -15.87
CA GLY A 72 -18.93 -8.74 -15.89
C GLY A 72 -19.18 -8.31 -17.34
N ASP A 73 -18.68 -7.13 -17.71
CA ASP A 73 -18.79 -6.58 -19.06
C ASP A 73 -17.63 -6.99 -20.01
N PHE A 74 -16.76 -7.90 -19.58
CA PHE A 74 -15.59 -8.33 -20.35
C PHE A 74 -15.82 -9.69 -21.01
N ASP A 75 -15.81 -9.72 -22.34
CA ASP A 75 -15.82 -10.97 -23.11
C ASP A 75 -14.48 -11.72 -22.96
N ILE A 76 -14.54 -13.04 -22.74
CA ILE A 76 -13.37 -13.89 -22.56
C ILE A 76 -13.25 -14.85 -23.75
N PRO A 77 -12.13 -14.84 -24.49
CA PRO A 77 -11.92 -15.77 -25.59
C PRO A 77 -11.78 -17.20 -25.07
N ALA A 78 -12.61 -18.11 -25.59
CA ALA A 78 -12.68 -19.50 -25.14
C ALA A 78 -11.34 -20.25 -25.24
N ASP A 79 -10.55 -19.99 -26.28
CA ASP A 79 -9.26 -20.65 -26.54
C ASP A 79 -8.06 -19.83 -26.02
N GLY A 80 -8.30 -18.64 -25.46
CA GLY A 80 -7.27 -17.71 -25.02
C GLY A 80 -7.17 -17.56 -23.50
N ALA A 81 -8.03 -18.21 -22.72
CA ALA A 81 -8.10 -18.02 -21.28
C ALA A 81 -7.75 -19.29 -20.50
N THR A 82 -7.09 -19.11 -19.36
CA THR A 82 -6.70 -20.18 -18.43
C THR A 82 -7.08 -19.78 -17.01
N VAL A 83 -7.68 -20.70 -16.27
CA VAL A 83 -7.94 -20.52 -14.83
C VAL A 83 -6.65 -20.78 -14.07
N LEU A 84 -6.05 -19.74 -13.49
CA LEU A 84 -4.85 -19.86 -12.66
C LEU A 84 -5.21 -20.23 -11.22
N LEU A 85 -6.29 -19.68 -10.68
CA LEU A 85 -6.75 -20.00 -9.34
C LEU A 85 -8.27 -19.97 -9.34
N SER A 86 -8.92 -21.02 -8.86
CA SER A 86 -10.36 -21.01 -8.63
C SER A 86 -10.73 -21.85 -7.42
N LEU A 87 -11.82 -21.48 -6.76
CA LEU A 87 -12.49 -22.38 -5.83
C LEU A 87 -13.27 -23.43 -6.58
N LEU A 88 -13.15 -24.68 -6.15
CA LEU A 88 -13.91 -25.80 -6.66
C LEU A 88 -14.62 -26.47 -5.50
N GLN A 89 -15.84 -26.96 -5.75
CA GLN A 89 -16.50 -27.87 -4.83
C GLN A 89 -16.19 -29.31 -5.28
N PRO A 90 -15.37 -30.08 -4.54
CA PRO A 90 -14.96 -31.42 -4.97
C PRO A 90 -16.11 -32.43 -5.01
N GLY A 91 -17.22 -32.14 -4.32
CA GLY A 91 -18.43 -32.94 -4.34
C GLY A 91 -19.54 -32.38 -3.43
N PRO A 92 -20.75 -32.96 -3.48
CA PRO A 92 -21.85 -32.53 -2.63
C PRO A 92 -21.47 -32.55 -1.15
N ASN A 93 -21.79 -31.49 -0.42
CA ASN A 93 -21.49 -31.32 1.02
C ASN A 93 -20.00 -31.33 1.40
N ARG A 94 -19.07 -31.22 0.45
CA ARG A 94 -17.65 -30.99 0.74
C ARG A 94 -17.35 -29.50 0.81
N PRO A 95 -16.41 -29.07 1.67
CA PRO A 95 -15.92 -27.71 1.65
C PRO A 95 -15.31 -27.41 0.28
N TYR A 96 -15.39 -26.15 -0.07
CA TYR A 96 -14.75 -25.59 -1.23
C TYR A 96 -13.23 -25.58 -1.04
N GLU A 97 -12.49 -25.97 -2.09
CA GLU A 97 -11.02 -26.10 -2.07
C GLU A 97 -10.43 -25.40 -3.31
N PRO A 98 -9.23 -24.79 -3.20
CA PRO A 98 -8.51 -24.28 -4.37
C PRO A 98 -8.22 -25.39 -5.39
N ASN A 99 -8.30 -25.09 -6.67
CA ASN A 99 -7.97 -26.01 -7.76
C ASN A 99 -6.49 -26.45 -7.76
N ARG A 100 -5.61 -25.67 -7.13
CA ARG A 100 -4.18 -25.96 -6.91
C ARG A 100 -3.64 -25.17 -5.71
N PRO A 101 -2.44 -25.50 -5.17
CA PRO A 101 -1.83 -24.74 -4.09
C PRO A 101 -1.66 -23.24 -4.45
N PRO A 102 -2.07 -22.30 -3.58
CA PRO A 102 -1.93 -20.87 -3.86
C PRO A 102 -0.50 -20.45 -4.18
N ALA A 103 0.49 -20.99 -3.47
CA ALA A 103 1.91 -20.68 -3.70
C ALA A 103 2.39 -21.02 -5.13
N GLU A 104 1.85 -22.08 -5.74
CA GLU A 104 2.16 -22.42 -7.14
C GLU A 104 1.55 -21.37 -8.09
N ALA A 105 0.33 -20.92 -7.82
CA ALA A 105 -0.29 -19.85 -8.58
C ALA A 105 0.46 -18.52 -8.42
N THR A 106 0.87 -18.18 -7.20
CA THR A 106 1.66 -16.97 -6.91
C THR A 106 2.98 -16.98 -7.68
N ALA A 107 3.72 -18.09 -7.66
CA ALA A 107 4.97 -18.24 -8.39
C ALA A 107 4.79 -18.10 -9.91
N GLU A 108 3.72 -18.68 -10.46
CA GLU A 108 3.39 -18.51 -11.89
C GLU A 108 3.03 -17.06 -12.23
N VAL A 109 2.20 -16.40 -11.42
CA VAL A 109 1.83 -14.99 -11.62
C VAL A 109 3.05 -14.08 -11.53
N LEU A 110 3.94 -14.31 -10.55
CA LEU A 110 5.20 -13.59 -10.43
C LEU A 110 6.06 -13.75 -11.69
N ALA A 111 6.19 -14.98 -12.21
CA ALA A 111 6.94 -15.22 -13.44
C ALA A 111 6.31 -14.52 -14.66
N LEU A 112 4.98 -14.54 -14.78
CA LEU A 112 4.26 -13.83 -15.84
C LEU A 112 4.45 -12.32 -15.76
N LEU A 113 4.40 -11.74 -14.56
CA LEU A 113 4.62 -10.32 -14.36
C LEU A 113 6.08 -9.94 -14.59
N ALA A 114 7.04 -10.74 -14.12
CA ALA A 114 8.48 -10.48 -14.29
C ALA A 114 8.95 -10.56 -15.75
N ASP A 115 8.26 -11.34 -16.59
CA ASP A 115 8.49 -11.38 -18.04
C ASP A 115 8.14 -10.03 -18.71
N ARG A 116 7.23 -9.26 -18.12
CA ARG A 116 6.68 -8.01 -18.70
C ARG A 116 7.10 -6.74 -18.00
N ILE A 117 7.47 -6.83 -16.73
CA ILE A 117 7.84 -5.69 -15.90
C ILE A 117 9.32 -5.80 -15.54
N PRO A 118 10.19 -5.05 -16.23
CA PRO A 118 11.63 -5.07 -15.96
C PRO A 118 11.91 -4.42 -14.61
N VAL A 119 12.24 -5.27 -13.62
CA VAL A 119 12.70 -4.84 -12.29
C VAL A 119 14.20 -5.10 -12.16
N THR A 120 14.96 -4.05 -11.85
CA THR A 120 16.42 -4.14 -11.73
C THR A 120 16.93 -3.92 -10.31
N ASP A 121 16.06 -3.50 -9.39
CA ASP A 121 16.41 -3.20 -8.01
C ASP A 121 15.58 -4.02 -7.00
N PRO A 122 16.07 -4.20 -5.75
CA PRO A 122 15.39 -5.00 -4.74
C PRO A 122 13.99 -4.49 -4.36
N ARG A 123 13.72 -3.18 -4.46
CA ARG A 123 12.43 -2.57 -4.12
C ARG A 123 11.38 -2.99 -5.14
N GLY A 124 11.73 -2.88 -6.42
CA GLY A 124 10.89 -3.34 -7.53
C GLY A 124 10.61 -4.84 -7.44
N THR A 125 11.62 -5.65 -7.13
CA THR A 125 11.45 -7.10 -6.93
C THR A 125 10.51 -7.44 -5.79
N ALA A 126 10.67 -6.80 -4.62
CA ALA A 126 9.79 -7.02 -3.47
C ALA A 126 8.34 -6.60 -3.75
N LEU A 127 8.15 -5.48 -4.46
CA LEU A 127 6.83 -4.98 -4.81
C LEU A 127 6.14 -5.86 -5.87
N LEU A 128 6.90 -6.41 -6.82
CA LEU A 128 6.40 -7.36 -7.81
C LEU A 128 5.95 -8.68 -7.16
N ALA A 129 6.71 -9.18 -6.18
CA ALA A 129 6.33 -10.34 -5.38
C ALA A 129 5.03 -10.08 -4.60
N HIS A 130 4.93 -8.93 -3.93
CA HIS A 130 3.70 -8.52 -3.24
C HIS A 130 2.50 -8.43 -4.20
N LEU A 131 2.67 -7.83 -5.38
CA LEU A 131 1.61 -7.75 -6.38
C LEU A 131 1.09 -9.14 -6.78
N ALA A 132 1.99 -10.10 -7.01
CA ALA A 132 1.62 -11.48 -7.30
C ALA A 132 0.85 -12.12 -6.13
N GLU A 133 1.30 -11.94 -4.89
CA GLU A 133 0.62 -12.43 -3.69
C GLU A 133 -0.80 -11.87 -3.58
N GLN A 134 -0.97 -10.55 -3.72
CA GLN A 134 -2.28 -9.90 -3.67
C GLN A 134 -3.23 -10.38 -4.79
N LEU A 135 -2.72 -10.63 -5.99
CA LEU A 135 -3.50 -11.19 -7.10
C LEU A 135 -3.96 -12.63 -6.84
N THR A 136 -3.24 -13.37 -5.99
CA THR A 136 -3.48 -14.78 -5.65
C THR A 136 -3.99 -15.02 -4.22
N GLY A 137 -4.53 -13.99 -3.57
CA GLY A 137 -4.99 -14.07 -2.18
C GLY A 137 -5.99 -15.21 -1.89
N PRO A 138 -6.19 -15.59 -0.62
CA PRO A 138 -6.92 -16.81 -0.23
C PRO A 138 -8.39 -16.86 -0.68
N TYR A 139 -8.99 -15.70 -0.95
CA TYR A 139 -10.42 -15.57 -1.27
C TYR A 139 -10.70 -15.11 -2.70
N VAL A 140 -9.74 -15.28 -3.61
CA VAL A 140 -9.88 -14.80 -4.99
C VAL A 140 -9.89 -15.95 -6.01
N ASP A 141 -10.57 -15.73 -7.13
CA ASP A 141 -10.33 -16.45 -8.37
C ASP A 141 -9.45 -15.59 -9.28
N LEU A 142 -8.61 -16.23 -10.07
CA LEU A 142 -7.70 -15.58 -11.01
C LEU A 142 -7.72 -16.29 -12.36
N LEU A 143 -7.99 -15.51 -13.40
CA LEU A 143 -7.90 -15.92 -14.79
C LEU A 143 -6.71 -15.22 -15.44
N ARG A 144 -5.98 -15.96 -16.27
CA ARG A 144 -5.07 -15.39 -17.27
C ARG A 144 -5.80 -15.38 -18.60
N VAL A 145 -5.80 -14.25 -19.27
CA VAL A 145 -6.29 -14.10 -20.64
C VAL A 145 -5.10 -13.76 -21.53
N SER A 146 -4.97 -14.50 -22.63
CA SER A 146 -3.91 -14.36 -23.63
C SER A 146 -4.55 -13.77 -24.89
N THR A 147 -4.43 -12.45 -25.05
CA THR A 147 -4.93 -11.70 -26.21
C THR A 147 -3.76 -10.96 -26.84
N GLY A 148 -3.25 -11.48 -27.96
CA GLY A 148 -2.05 -10.92 -28.60
C GLY A 148 -0.83 -11.05 -27.68
N ASP A 149 -0.04 -9.99 -27.62
CA ASP A 149 1.22 -9.95 -26.84
C ASP A 149 1.03 -9.45 -25.40
N ASP A 150 -0.16 -8.96 -25.04
CA ASP A 150 -0.43 -8.37 -23.72
C ASP A 150 -0.74 -9.45 -22.68
N LEU A 151 -0.25 -9.26 -21.45
CA LEU A 151 -0.65 -10.05 -20.29
C LEU A 151 -1.94 -9.47 -19.70
N GLN A 152 -3.01 -10.26 -19.67
CA GLN A 152 -4.23 -9.89 -18.97
C GLN A 152 -4.51 -10.85 -17.81
N LEU A 153 -4.68 -10.29 -16.62
CA LEU A 153 -5.04 -10.99 -15.40
C LEU A 153 -6.38 -10.47 -14.91
N ILE A 154 -7.35 -11.36 -14.73
CA ILE A 154 -8.69 -11.01 -14.21
C ILE A 154 -8.87 -11.69 -12.87
N GLN A 155 -8.88 -10.87 -11.82
CA GLN A 155 -9.14 -11.28 -10.45
C GLN A 155 -10.62 -11.08 -10.13
N ARG A 156 -11.20 -12.01 -9.36
CA ARG A 156 -12.52 -11.88 -8.74
C ARG A 156 -12.44 -12.18 -7.25
N ASP A 157 -13.00 -11.33 -6.41
CA ASP A 157 -13.10 -11.59 -4.97
C ASP A 157 -14.34 -12.44 -4.61
N SER A 158 -14.49 -12.79 -3.32
CA SER A 158 -15.59 -13.62 -2.83
C SER A 158 -16.98 -13.03 -3.10
N SER A 159 -17.09 -11.70 -3.11
CA SER A 159 -18.32 -10.95 -3.35
C SER A 159 -18.61 -10.68 -4.84
N GLY A 160 -17.74 -11.17 -5.74
CA GLY A 160 -17.90 -10.97 -7.17
C GLY A 160 -17.37 -9.63 -7.67
N ARG A 161 -16.63 -8.84 -6.86
CA ARG A 161 -15.91 -7.68 -7.39
C ARG A 161 -14.76 -8.14 -8.26
N THR A 162 -14.60 -7.52 -9.41
CA THR A 162 -13.58 -7.91 -10.39
C THR A 162 -12.56 -6.80 -10.59
N LEU A 163 -11.32 -7.20 -10.84
CA LEU A 163 -10.23 -6.33 -11.26
C LEU A 163 -9.56 -6.99 -12.46
N ARG A 164 -9.51 -6.27 -13.59
CA ARG A 164 -8.73 -6.64 -14.75
C ARG A 164 -7.46 -5.79 -14.77
N LEU A 165 -6.32 -6.47 -14.70
CA LEU A 165 -4.99 -5.90 -14.91
C LEU A 165 -4.52 -6.29 -16.31
N THR A 166 -4.20 -5.31 -17.14
CA THR A 166 -3.50 -5.50 -18.40
C THR A 166 -2.09 -4.94 -18.27
N VAL A 167 -1.08 -5.70 -18.69
CA VAL A 167 0.32 -5.29 -18.75
C VAL A 167 0.84 -5.54 -20.16
N ALA A 168 1.49 -4.53 -20.74
CA ALA A 168 2.01 -4.58 -22.10
C ALA A 168 3.36 -3.88 -22.19
N ASP A 169 4.17 -4.29 -23.16
CA ASP A 169 5.43 -3.63 -23.46
C ASP A 169 5.17 -2.20 -23.96
N ALA A 170 6.07 -1.27 -23.60
CA ALA A 170 6.01 0.11 -24.03
C ALA A 170 7.41 0.67 -24.31
N PRO A 171 7.55 1.72 -25.13
CA PRO A 171 8.86 2.37 -25.34
C PRO A 171 9.45 2.94 -24.05
N VAL A 172 8.59 3.43 -23.15
CA VAL A 172 8.92 3.98 -21.84
C VAL A 172 7.87 3.54 -20.84
N THR A 173 8.25 3.43 -19.56
CA THR A 173 7.28 3.11 -18.52
C THR A 173 6.25 4.23 -18.39
N GLU A 174 4.96 3.90 -18.55
CA GLU A 174 3.90 4.90 -18.42
C GLU A 174 3.75 5.31 -16.94
N PRO A 175 3.74 6.62 -16.63
CA PRO A 175 3.60 7.08 -15.26
C PRO A 175 2.20 6.75 -14.73
N PRO A 176 2.03 6.64 -13.40
CA PRO A 176 0.70 6.48 -12.81
C PRO A 176 -0.21 7.67 -13.17
N PRO A 177 -1.54 7.46 -13.24
CA PRO A 177 -2.48 8.52 -13.58
C PRO A 177 -2.39 9.67 -12.56
N VAL A 178 -2.31 10.90 -13.07
CA VAL A 178 -2.29 12.12 -12.26
C VAL A 178 -3.75 12.53 -11.98
N ILE A 179 -4.15 12.45 -10.71
CA ILE A 179 -5.56 12.39 -10.29
C ILE A 179 -6.20 13.78 -10.14
N ALA A 180 -5.39 14.84 -10.03
CA ALA A 180 -5.87 16.21 -9.98
C ALA A 180 -5.15 17.09 -11.00
N ALA A 181 -5.85 18.13 -11.47
CA ALA A 181 -5.42 19.01 -12.56
C ALA A 181 -4.25 19.95 -12.20
N ASP A 182 -3.62 19.78 -11.04
CA ASP A 182 -2.55 20.61 -10.48
C ASP A 182 -1.13 20.06 -10.74
N GLY A 183 -0.99 19.04 -11.60
CA GLY A 183 0.30 18.65 -12.17
C GLY A 183 1.23 17.94 -11.18
N ALA A 184 2.41 18.52 -10.90
CA ALA A 184 3.46 17.85 -10.10
C ALA A 184 3.02 17.53 -8.66
N ASP A 185 2.19 18.39 -8.06
CA ASP A 185 1.66 18.16 -6.72
C ASP A 185 0.68 16.98 -6.70
N ALA A 186 -0.08 16.75 -7.78
CA ALA A 186 -0.90 15.55 -7.89
C ALA A 186 -0.08 14.28 -8.02
N ALA A 187 1.03 14.28 -8.75
CA ALA A 187 1.90 13.11 -8.84
C ALA A 187 2.50 12.73 -7.48
N LEU A 188 2.96 13.72 -6.71
CA LEU A 188 3.43 13.52 -5.33
C LEU A 188 2.33 12.94 -4.44
N ARG A 189 1.12 13.51 -4.46
CA ARG A 189 0.00 13.01 -3.65
C ARG A 189 -0.40 11.59 -4.05
N THR A 190 -0.41 11.26 -5.34
CA THR A 190 -0.64 9.88 -5.79
C THR A 190 0.40 8.93 -5.19
N ARG A 191 1.68 9.28 -5.25
CA ARG A 191 2.77 8.45 -4.71
C ARG A 191 2.67 8.29 -3.19
N LEU A 192 2.42 9.38 -2.46
CA LEU A 192 2.18 9.35 -1.01
C LEU A 192 0.98 8.46 -0.66
N ALA A 193 -0.14 8.60 -1.36
CA ALA A 193 -1.33 7.80 -1.14
C ALA A 193 -1.08 6.31 -1.41
N CYS A 194 -0.30 5.96 -2.43
CA CYS A 194 0.09 4.58 -2.70
C CYS A 194 0.99 4.01 -1.58
N LEU A 195 1.99 4.77 -1.12
CA LEU A 195 2.88 4.34 -0.04
C LEU A 195 2.10 4.10 1.26
N ILE A 196 1.23 5.05 1.62
CA ILE A 196 0.36 4.94 2.79
C ILE A 196 -0.57 3.74 2.66
N THR A 197 -1.20 3.55 1.50
CA THR A 197 -2.10 2.42 1.26
C THR A 197 -1.42 1.07 1.51
N LEU A 198 -0.20 0.89 0.99
CA LEU A 198 0.55 -0.35 1.20
C LEU A 198 1.08 -0.48 2.63
N LEU A 199 1.55 0.61 3.25
CA LEU A 199 1.97 0.60 4.65
C LEU A 199 0.82 0.20 5.57
N SER A 200 -0.35 0.82 5.43
CA SER A 200 -1.55 0.48 6.19
C SER A 200 -2.04 -0.95 5.93
N ALA A 201 -1.84 -1.50 4.72
CA ALA A 201 -2.18 -2.89 4.43
C ALA A 201 -1.25 -3.91 5.13
N HIS A 202 -0.01 -3.51 5.41
CA HIS A 202 1.00 -4.37 6.03
C HIS A 202 1.15 -4.18 7.54
N LEU A 203 0.78 -3.02 8.06
CA LEU A 203 0.98 -2.65 9.45
C LEU A 203 -0.34 -2.72 10.18
N TRP A 204 -0.43 -3.65 11.14
CA TRP A 204 -1.61 -3.93 11.95
C TRP A 204 -1.28 -3.75 13.42
N VAL A 205 -2.33 -3.43 14.18
CA VAL A 205 -2.37 -3.31 15.64
C VAL A 205 -3.46 -4.23 16.15
N ASN A 206 -3.15 -5.01 17.19
CA ASN A 206 -4.02 -6.02 17.81
C ASN A 206 -4.67 -6.98 16.79
N ASN A 207 -4.01 -7.26 15.67
CA ASN A 207 -4.49 -8.07 14.55
C ASN A 207 -5.84 -7.67 13.91
N ASN A 208 -6.43 -6.55 14.33
CA ASN A 208 -7.78 -6.15 13.92
C ASN A 208 -7.82 -4.78 13.26
N ASN A 209 -6.85 -3.91 13.55
CA ASN A 209 -6.89 -2.54 13.10
C ASN A 209 -5.62 -2.15 12.33
N PRO A 210 -5.75 -1.63 11.09
CA PRO A 210 -4.60 -1.18 10.32
C PRO A 210 -4.02 0.12 10.91
N VAL A 211 -2.70 0.26 10.87
CA VAL A 211 -2.03 1.52 11.20
C VAL A 211 -2.43 2.57 10.18
N THR A 212 -2.98 3.69 10.64
CA THR A 212 -3.39 4.79 9.77
C THR A 212 -2.27 5.81 9.65
N PHE A 213 -1.94 6.18 8.41
CA PHE A 213 -0.99 7.26 8.11
C PHE A 213 -1.71 8.43 7.45
N ARG A 214 -1.36 9.64 7.85
CA ARG A 214 -1.88 10.87 7.25
C ARG A 214 -0.74 11.85 7.05
N VAL A 215 -0.71 12.50 5.89
CA VAL A 215 0.31 13.49 5.54
C VAL A 215 -0.36 14.81 5.21
N TRP A 216 0.04 15.89 5.88
CA TRP A 216 -0.33 17.26 5.50
C TRP A 216 0.89 17.99 4.98
N LEU A 217 0.71 18.74 3.89
CA LEU A 217 1.76 19.56 3.28
C LEU A 217 1.29 21.01 3.11
N GLY A 218 2.23 21.95 3.21
CA GLY A 218 2.01 23.33 2.79
C GLY A 218 3.07 24.31 3.28
N PRO A 219 2.81 25.62 3.14
CA PRO A 219 3.80 26.65 3.45
C PRO A 219 4.11 26.73 4.94
N ARG A 220 5.38 27.00 5.27
CA ARG A 220 5.90 27.04 6.64
C ARG A 220 5.14 28.03 7.54
N GLY A 221 4.86 29.23 7.05
CA GLY A 221 4.11 30.27 7.77
C GLY A 221 4.96 31.13 8.72
N ASP A 222 5.73 30.52 9.63
CA ASP A 222 6.53 31.25 10.64
C ASP A 222 8.04 31.00 10.48
N ALA A 223 8.88 32.01 10.74
CA ALA A 223 10.34 31.90 10.62
C ALA A 223 10.99 31.12 11.78
N ASN A 224 10.33 30.95 12.91
CA ASN A 224 10.75 30.09 14.01
C ASN A 224 10.24 28.64 13.76
N PRO A 225 11.13 27.64 13.68
CA PRO A 225 10.72 26.26 13.39
C PRO A 225 9.74 25.67 14.42
N LEU A 226 9.96 25.94 15.70
CA LEU A 226 9.12 25.42 16.77
C LEU A 226 7.72 26.02 16.74
N THR A 227 7.62 27.33 16.48
CA THR A 227 6.33 28.02 16.30
C THR A 227 5.61 27.48 15.07
N ALA A 228 6.30 27.37 13.93
CA ALA A 228 5.73 26.80 12.72
C ALA A 228 5.20 25.37 12.96
N ALA A 229 5.96 24.52 13.65
CA ALA A 229 5.55 23.17 13.99
C ALA A 229 4.33 23.11 14.90
N ALA A 230 4.29 23.93 15.95
CA ALA A 230 3.14 24.01 16.85
C ALA A 230 1.87 24.45 16.11
N ASP A 231 1.97 25.50 15.28
CA ASP A 231 0.86 26.01 14.48
C ASP A 231 0.36 24.96 13.46
N TRP A 232 1.27 24.21 12.86
CA TRP A 232 0.93 23.13 11.94
C TRP A 232 0.29 21.95 12.67
N TRP A 233 0.84 21.54 13.82
CA TRP A 233 0.26 20.49 14.63
C TRP A 233 -1.18 20.84 15.02
N THR A 234 -1.43 22.02 15.58
CA THR A 234 -2.77 22.47 15.99
C THR A 234 -3.75 22.48 14.82
N ARG A 235 -3.34 22.98 13.64
CA ARG A 235 -4.21 23.04 12.45
C ARG A 235 -4.58 21.67 11.86
N THR A 236 -3.83 20.62 12.17
CA THR A 236 -4.08 19.27 11.65
C THR A 236 -4.94 18.42 12.57
N ARG A 237 -5.18 18.84 13.81
CA ARG A 237 -6.05 18.13 14.76
C ARG A 237 -7.53 18.29 14.38
N GLU A 238 -8.32 17.26 14.66
CA GLU A 238 -9.78 17.31 14.45
C GLU A 238 -10.50 18.06 15.58
N GLU A 239 -9.95 17.99 16.79
CA GLU A 239 -10.47 18.66 17.98
C GLU A 239 -9.45 19.72 18.45
N GLU A 240 -9.98 20.80 19.03
CA GLU A 240 -9.14 21.84 19.62
C GLU A 240 -8.44 21.25 20.85
N PRO A 241 -7.09 21.22 20.88
CA PRO A 241 -6.37 20.56 21.95
C PRO A 241 -6.47 21.38 23.24
N ASP A 242 -6.67 20.70 24.36
CA ASP A 242 -6.75 21.33 25.70
C ASP A 242 -5.42 21.99 26.10
N GLU A 243 -4.29 21.45 25.61
CA GLU A 243 -2.95 21.94 25.89
C GLU A 243 -2.10 22.06 24.61
N PRO A 244 -1.11 22.98 24.57
CA PRO A 244 -0.14 23.05 23.48
C PRO A 244 0.63 21.74 23.31
N PRO A 245 1.08 21.39 22.09
CA PRO A 245 1.80 20.15 21.87
C PRO A 245 3.16 20.15 22.57
N GLN A 246 3.49 19.04 23.22
CA GLN A 246 4.84 18.77 23.70
C GLN A 246 5.70 18.29 22.53
N LEU A 247 6.31 19.24 21.81
CA LEU A 247 7.19 18.96 20.68
C LEU A 247 8.62 18.72 21.17
N ARG A 248 9.16 17.54 20.86
CA ARG A 248 10.55 17.16 21.13
C ARG A 248 11.34 17.06 19.82
N PRO A 249 12.56 17.61 19.75
CA PRO A 249 13.44 17.38 18.60
C PRO A 249 13.75 15.90 18.44
N VAL A 250 13.77 15.42 17.20
CA VAL A 250 14.19 14.06 16.84
C VAL A 250 15.15 14.11 15.66
N THR A 251 16.00 13.10 15.50
CA THR A 251 16.85 12.98 14.31
C THR A 251 16.18 12.14 13.22
N VAL A 252 16.70 12.19 12.00
CA VAL A 252 16.28 11.28 10.91
C VAL A 252 16.57 9.83 11.30
N GLU A 253 17.65 9.59 12.03
CA GLU A 253 18.05 8.26 12.51
C GLU A 253 17.05 7.73 13.55
N ASP A 254 16.62 8.57 14.50
CA ASP A 254 15.57 8.24 15.45
C ASP A 254 14.25 7.92 14.73
N LEU A 255 13.93 8.67 13.68
CA LEU A 255 12.72 8.44 12.88
C LEU A 255 12.76 7.13 12.08
N ASP A 256 13.89 6.81 11.42
CA ASP A 256 14.08 5.50 10.75
C ASP A 256 14.00 4.36 11.77
N ALA A 257 14.63 4.52 12.93
CA ALA A 257 14.60 3.52 14.01
C ALA A 257 13.18 3.32 14.55
N GLY A 258 12.45 4.41 14.81
CA GLY A 258 11.08 4.35 15.31
C GLY A 258 10.11 3.69 14.33
N LEU A 259 10.16 4.05 13.05
CA LEU A 259 9.36 3.38 12.02
C LEU A 259 9.75 1.92 11.83
N TYR A 260 11.04 1.60 11.92
CA TYR A 260 11.50 0.23 11.88
C TYR A 260 10.95 -0.59 13.06
N THR A 261 10.90 -0.04 14.27
CA THR A 261 10.31 -0.69 15.45
C THR A 261 8.80 -0.91 15.26
N ILE A 262 8.06 0.05 14.72
CA ILE A 262 6.63 -0.12 14.39
C ILE A 262 6.45 -1.29 13.42
N VAL A 263 7.25 -1.36 12.36
CA VAL A 263 7.20 -2.47 11.39
C VAL A 263 7.47 -3.81 12.05
N ARG A 264 8.46 -3.89 12.95
CA ARG A 264 8.75 -5.11 13.70
C ARG A 264 7.59 -5.52 14.61
N GLY A 265 7.00 -4.56 15.32
CA GLY A 265 5.84 -4.78 16.18
C GLY A 265 4.66 -5.36 15.40
N SER A 266 4.29 -4.75 14.28
CA SER A 266 3.21 -5.28 13.43
C SER A 266 3.49 -6.67 12.88
N LEU A 267 4.74 -7.00 12.53
CA LEU A 267 5.07 -8.37 12.11
C LEU A 267 4.89 -9.37 13.25
N LEU A 268 5.26 -9.01 14.47
CA LEU A 268 5.15 -9.87 15.65
C LEU A 268 3.69 -10.18 16.00
N GLU A 269 2.81 -9.18 15.95
CA GLU A 269 1.39 -9.38 16.23
C GLU A 269 0.74 -10.37 15.26
N LEU A 270 1.13 -10.33 13.98
CA LEU A 270 0.69 -11.28 12.96
C LEU A 270 1.12 -12.73 13.25
N PHE A 271 2.14 -12.95 14.08
CA PHE A 271 2.69 -14.28 14.36
C PHE A 271 2.13 -14.98 15.61
N ASP A 272 1.63 -14.29 16.64
CA ASP A 272 1.23 -14.99 17.88
C ASP A 272 -0.03 -14.47 18.60
N GLY A 273 -0.55 -13.27 18.34
CA GLY A 273 -1.70 -12.76 19.10
C GLY A 273 -1.51 -12.71 20.64
N SER A 274 -0.30 -12.97 21.13
CA SER A 274 0.12 -12.90 22.53
C SER A 274 1.58 -12.46 22.57
N TRP A 275 1.88 -11.49 23.42
CA TRP A 275 3.24 -11.02 23.69
C TRP A 275 4.01 -12.00 24.61
N SER A 276 3.28 -12.90 25.28
CA SER A 276 3.79 -13.82 26.30
C SER A 276 4.45 -15.06 25.69
N GLY A 277 5.59 -14.89 25.03
CA GLY A 277 6.33 -16.02 24.47
C GLY A 277 7.44 -15.66 23.48
N VAL A 278 7.51 -14.39 23.06
CA VAL A 278 8.58 -13.93 22.17
C VAL A 278 9.80 -13.55 23.00
N GLU A 279 10.80 -14.44 23.03
CA GLU A 279 12.09 -14.19 23.70
C GLU A 279 12.97 -13.17 22.92
N GLU A 280 12.77 -13.01 21.60
CA GLU A 280 13.49 -12.07 20.74
C GLU A 280 12.57 -11.47 19.67
N TRP A 281 12.53 -10.14 19.57
CA TRP A 281 11.74 -9.44 18.56
C TRP A 281 12.16 -9.83 17.12
N PRO A 282 11.22 -10.19 16.23
CA PRO A 282 11.55 -10.64 14.88
C PRO A 282 12.35 -9.57 14.13
N HIS A 283 13.42 -10.00 13.48
CA HIS A 283 14.19 -9.14 12.59
C HIS A 283 13.43 -9.01 11.25
N VAL A 284 13.17 -7.79 10.79
CA VAL A 284 12.59 -7.56 9.46
C VAL A 284 13.67 -7.85 8.41
N PRO A 285 13.50 -8.83 7.50
CA PRO A 285 14.50 -9.14 6.51
C PRO A 285 14.93 -7.88 5.72
N PRO A 286 16.23 -7.69 5.42
CA PRO A 286 16.70 -6.45 4.79
C PRO A 286 16.02 -6.09 3.45
N GLY A 287 15.44 -7.06 2.75
CA GLY A 287 14.67 -6.87 1.50
C GLY A 287 13.15 -6.94 1.67
N HIS A 288 12.62 -6.83 2.90
CA HIS A 288 11.18 -6.83 3.13
C HIS A 288 10.54 -5.55 2.58
N LEU A 289 9.39 -5.68 1.89
CA LEU A 289 8.75 -4.56 1.18
C LEU A 289 8.47 -3.36 2.09
N THR A 290 7.95 -3.58 3.30
CA THR A 290 7.64 -2.50 4.26
C THR A 290 8.83 -1.60 4.53
N ARG A 291 10.05 -2.15 4.57
CA ARG A 291 11.28 -1.36 4.76
C ARG A 291 11.54 -0.40 3.62
N HIS A 292 11.24 -0.81 2.39
CA HIS A 292 11.35 0.05 1.22
C HIS A 292 10.24 1.12 1.21
N LEU A 293 9.02 0.75 1.60
CA LEU A 293 7.88 1.67 1.61
C LEU A 293 8.04 2.82 2.61
N TYR A 294 8.36 2.54 3.88
CA TYR A 294 8.46 3.61 4.88
C TYR A 294 9.66 4.52 4.61
N ARG A 295 10.76 3.97 4.08
CA ARG A 295 11.93 4.77 3.69
C ARG A 295 11.63 5.68 2.51
N ASP A 296 10.94 5.18 1.49
CA ASP A 296 10.51 6.02 0.37
C ASP A 296 9.56 7.13 0.84
N LEU A 297 8.67 6.84 1.81
CA LEU A 297 7.84 7.86 2.45
C LEU A 297 8.69 8.93 3.15
N LEU A 298 9.66 8.54 3.97
CA LEU A 298 10.55 9.49 4.64
C LEU A 298 11.36 10.33 3.64
N ASP A 299 11.95 9.69 2.64
CA ASP A 299 12.76 10.37 1.62
C ASP A 299 11.93 11.39 0.83
N LEU A 300 10.67 11.06 0.50
CA LEU A 300 9.75 12.00 -0.15
C LEU A 300 9.44 13.19 0.74
N LEU A 301 9.15 12.98 2.03
CA LEU A 301 8.83 14.06 2.95
C LEU A 301 10.04 14.96 3.18
N LEU A 302 11.22 14.38 3.43
CA LEU A 302 12.49 15.09 3.59
C LEU A 302 12.80 15.93 2.35
N THR A 303 12.72 15.33 1.16
CA THR A 303 12.98 16.02 -0.10
C THR A 303 11.98 17.17 -0.31
N ARG A 304 10.69 16.93 -0.04
CA ARG A 304 9.63 17.90 -0.24
C ARG A 304 9.80 19.17 0.60
N VAL A 305 10.37 19.06 1.79
CA VAL A 305 10.62 20.20 2.70
C VAL A 305 12.02 20.80 2.57
N GLY A 306 12.84 20.35 1.61
CA GLY A 306 14.15 20.93 1.31
C GLY A 306 15.36 20.14 1.83
N GLY A 307 15.20 18.86 2.17
CA GLY A 307 16.28 17.89 2.41
C GLY A 307 16.90 17.89 3.80
N ALA A 308 16.88 19.02 4.51
CA ALA A 308 17.40 19.14 5.87
C ALA A 308 16.44 19.93 6.79
N PRO A 309 15.25 19.39 7.08
CA PRO A 309 14.29 20.04 7.97
C PRO A 309 14.68 19.94 9.45
N ASP A 310 14.14 20.86 10.25
CA ASP A 310 13.99 20.62 11.69
C ASP A 310 12.88 19.57 11.89
N LEU A 311 13.19 18.47 12.59
CA LEU A 311 12.24 17.40 12.87
C LEU A 311 11.78 17.47 14.31
N LEU A 312 10.46 17.53 14.50
CA LEU A 312 9.83 17.64 15.81
C LEU A 312 8.76 16.56 15.94
N CYS A 313 8.82 15.78 17.00
CA CYS A 313 7.83 14.73 17.28
C CYS A 313 6.97 15.15 18.47
N THR A 314 5.71 14.74 18.47
CA THR A 314 4.87 14.67 19.66
C THR A 314 4.27 13.27 19.76
N GLY A 315 3.90 12.87 20.98
CA GLY A 315 3.60 11.48 21.30
C GLY A 315 4.85 10.61 21.41
N TYR A 316 4.65 9.29 21.46
CA TYR A 316 5.71 8.32 21.63
C TYR A 316 6.19 7.79 20.26
N LEU A 317 7.51 7.68 20.11
CA LEU A 317 8.20 7.13 18.93
C LEU A 317 9.15 6.07 19.49
N PRO A 318 9.01 4.79 19.14
CA PRO A 318 9.64 3.70 19.86
C PRO A 318 11.00 3.46 19.22
N VAL A 319 11.95 4.33 19.54
CA VAL A 319 13.33 4.24 19.03
C VAL A 319 14.09 3.04 19.60
N THR A 320 13.57 2.47 20.69
CA THR A 320 14.04 1.26 21.36
C THR A 320 12.86 0.28 21.53
N GLU A 321 13.14 -0.91 22.06
CA GLU A 321 12.10 -1.91 22.37
C GLU A 321 10.97 -1.30 23.20
N ILE A 322 9.74 -1.65 22.85
CA ILE A 322 8.53 -1.24 23.57
C ILE A 322 8.51 -2.08 24.86
N GLU A 323 8.76 -1.45 26.00
CA GLU A 323 8.45 -2.03 27.30
C GLU A 323 6.93 -1.96 27.50
N ASP A 324 6.37 -2.95 28.20
CA ASP A 324 4.96 -3.32 28.43
C ASP A 324 4.08 -2.22 29.09
N ASP A 325 4.19 -0.96 28.67
CA ASP A 325 3.35 0.12 29.14
C ASP A 325 2.14 0.28 28.21
N GLU A 326 0.95 0.29 28.82
CA GLU A 326 -0.39 0.41 28.21
C GLU A 326 -0.64 1.74 27.46
N ASP A 327 0.41 2.47 27.09
CA ASP A 327 0.30 3.73 26.37
C ASP A 327 0.03 3.42 24.88
N ASP A 328 -1.22 3.68 24.48
CA ASP A 328 -1.65 3.70 23.08
C ASP A 328 -0.59 4.41 22.22
N PHE A 329 0.01 3.67 21.29
CA PHE A 329 1.10 4.20 20.49
C PHE A 329 0.55 5.24 19.49
N TYR A 330 0.84 6.52 19.69
CA TYR A 330 0.54 7.58 18.71
C TYR A 330 1.73 8.51 18.54
N GLY A 331 2.02 8.88 17.30
CA GLY A 331 3.14 9.74 16.97
C GLY A 331 2.79 10.71 15.86
N THR A 332 2.97 12.00 16.10
CA THR A 332 2.94 13.01 15.03
C THR A 332 4.33 13.57 14.86
N VAL A 333 4.87 13.49 13.65
CA VAL A 333 6.18 14.04 13.27
C VAL A 333 5.96 15.23 12.34
N VAL A 334 6.51 16.38 12.72
CA VAL A 334 6.48 17.62 11.96
C VAL A 334 7.85 17.88 11.38
N PHE A 335 7.91 17.98 10.05
CA PHE A 335 9.09 18.31 9.27
C PHE A 335 9.02 19.79 8.91
N VAL A 336 9.93 20.60 9.45
CA VAL A 336 9.94 22.04 9.20
C VAL A 336 11.11 22.42 8.30
N GLY A 337 10.80 22.62 7.03
CA GLY A 337 11.73 23.08 6.01
C GLY A 337 11.97 24.59 6.03
N SER A 338 12.76 25.09 5.08
CA SER A 338 13.00 26.53 4.92
C SER A 338 11.77 27.29 4.38
N ALA A 339 10.98 26.65 3.52
CA ALA A 339 9.79 27.25 2.89
C ALA A 339 8.48 26.51 3.20
N ASP A 340 8.57 25.20 3.46
CA ASP A 340 7.42 24.31 3.59
C ASP A 340 7.47 23.50 4.89
N VAL A 341 6.31 22.98 5.29
CA VAL A 341 6.14 22.05 6.40
C VAL A 341 5.42 20.80 5.91
N ALA A 342 5.84 19.66 6.44
CA ALA A 342 5.11 18.41 6.34
C ALA A 342 4.73 17.91 7.74
N VAL A 343 3.54 17.35 7.90
CA VAL A 343 3.11 16.66 9.11
C VAL A 343 2.82 15.22 8.74
N LEU A 344 3.50 14.26 9.37
CA LEU A 344 3.21 12.83 9.30
C LEU A 344 2.55 12.42 10.62
N ASP A 345 1.29 12.01 10.55
CA ASP A 345 0.53 11.49 11.68
C ASP A 345 0.41 9.98 11.54
N LEU A 346 0.82 9.29 12.60
CA LEU A 346 0.80 7.84 12.76
C LEU A 346 -0.19 7.52 13.87
N ASP A 347 -1.26 6.84 13.50
CA ASP A 347 -2.36 6.49 14.38
C ASP A 347 -2.46 4.96 14.47
N LEU A 348 -2.06 4.43 15.63
CA LEU A 348 -2.09 3.00 15.95
C LEU A 348 -3.19 2.70 16.98
N THR A 349 -4.01 3.69 17.34
CA THR A 349 -5.06 3.60 18.36
C THR A 349 -6.38 3.04 17.82
N CYS A 350 -6.39 2.70 16.53
CA CYS A 350 -7.55 2.26 15.77
C CYS A 350 -8.28 1.11 16.47
#